data_AF-A0A8T3PA85-F1
#
_entry.id   AF-A0A8T3PA85-F1
#
_cell.length_a   1.000
_cell.length_b   1.000
_cell.length_c   1.000
_cell.angle_alpha   90.00
_cell.angle_beta   90.00
_cell.angle_gamma   90.00
#
_symmetry.space_group_name_H-M   'P 1'
#
loop_
_entity.id
_entity.type
_entity.pdbx_description
1 polymer ?
#
loop_
_entity_poly.entity_id
_entity_poly.type
_entity_poly.pdbx_seq_one_letter_code
_entity_poly.pdbx_strand_id
1 'polypeptide(L)'
;MTTAAYWAADTLLDEISRRHTGGRWLATGGGGYDAYRVVPRAWSLVWLAQAGLRPPESLPTDWIDRWTDEADAYGQAPLPQRYLDPGDIVAGDPPSRFDDNRRTAERALTAALERLS
;
A
#
# COMPACT_ATOMS: atom_id res chain seq x y z
N MET A 1 8.13 3.02 -1.14
CA MET A 1 6.83 3.39 -0.53
C MET A 1 6.71 2.68 0.81
N THR A 2 5.96 3.25 1.75
CA THR A 2 5.76 2.69 3.09
C THR A 2 4.40 2.00 3.18
N THR A 3 4.22 1.10 4.14
CA THR A 3 2.90 0.51 4.46
C THR A 3 1.88 1.53 4.92
N ALA A 4 2.30 2.65 5.52
CA ALA A 4 1.41 3.78 5.79
C ALA A 4 0.88 4.42 4.49
N ALA A 5 1.72 4.51 3.45
CA ALA A 5 1.30 5.03 2.15
C ALA A 5 0.40 4.04 1.38
N TYR A 6 0.66 2.72 1.48
CA TYR A 6 -0.28 1.70 0.98
C TYR A 6 -1.66 1.84 1.63
N TRP A 7 -1.70 1.95 2.96
CA TRP A 7 -2.96 2.14 3.70
C TRP A 7 -3.73 3.39 3.26
N ALA A 8 -3.03 4.51 3.05
CA ALA A 8 -3.64 5.74 2.56
C ALA A 8 -4.25 5.56 1.14
N ALA A 9 -3.54 4.87 0.25
CA ALA A 9 -4.03 4.57 -1.09
C ALA A 9 -5.25 3.64 -1.08
N ASP A 10 -5.21 2.56 -0.30
CA ASP A 10 -6.30 1.59 -0.20
C ASP A 10 -7.57 2.23 0.38
N THR A 11 -7.42 3.08 1.39
CA THR A 11 -8.55 3.83 1.98
C THR A 11 -9.16 4.81 0.97
N LEU A 12 -8.32 5.50 0.19
CA LEU A 12 -8.77 6.41 -0.85
C LEU A 12 -9.53 5.66 -1.96
N LEU A 13 -9.01 4.51 -2.40
CA LEU A 13 -9.66 3.66 -3.40
C LEU A 13 -11.02 3.16 -2.91
N ASP A 14 -11.08 2.72 -1.65
CA ASP A 14 -12.31 2.28 -1.01
C ASP A 14 -13.35 3.43 -0.94
N GLU A 15 -12.94 4.66 -0.57
CA GLU A 15 -13.80 5.85 -0.61
C GLU A 15 -14.33 6.15 -2.02
N ILE A 16 -13.44 6.16 -3.02
CA ILE A 16 -13.80 6.39 -4.43
C ILE A 16 -14.80 5.32 -4.89
N SER A 17 -14.56 4.06 -4.52
CA SER A 17 -15.43 2.94 -4.88
C SER A 17 -16.84 3.10 -4.30
N ARG A 18 -16.96 3.53 -3.03
CA ARG A 18 -18.28 3.80 -2.42
C ARG A 18 -19.03 4.89 -3.18
N ARG A 19 -18.32 5.92 -3.63
CA ARG A 19 -18.91 7.05 -4.35
C ARG A 19 -19.35 6.70 -5.77
N HIS A 20 -18.58 5.89 -6.49
CA HIS A 20 -18.74 5.73 -7.94
C HIS A 20 -19.13 4.32 -8.40
N THR A 21 -18.83 3.29 -7.62
CA THR A 21 -19.07 1.89 -7.99
C THR A 21 -19.89 1.13 -6.95
N GLY A 22 -20.52 1.83 -6.00
CA GLY A 22 -21.32 1.23 -4.93
C GLY A 22 -20.50 0.32 -4.01
N GLY A 23 -19.25 0.68 -3.75
CA GLY A 23 -18.32 -0.05 -2.88
C GLY A 23 -17.63 -1.24 -3.56
N ARG A 24 -17.79 -1.41 -4.88
CA ARG A 24 -17.17 -2.52 -5.62
C ARG A 24 -15.84 -2.10 -6.21
N TRP A 25 -14.76 -2.72 -5.77
CA TRP A 25 -13.44 -2.57 -6.37
C TRP A 25 -12.68 -3.89 -6.29
N LEU A 26 -11.74 -4.09 -7.21
CA LEU A 26 -10.91 -5.28 -7.30
C LEU A 26 -9.46 -4.84 -7.21
N ALA A 27 -8.73 -5.39 -6.24
CA ALA A 27 -7.28 -5.30 -6.19
C ALA A 27 -6.70 -6.55 -6.84
N THR A 28 -5.73 -6.36 -7.73
CA THR A 28 -5.04 -7.46 -8.40
C THR A 28 -3.62 -7.62 -7.89
N GLY A 29 -3.13 -8.86 -7.97
CA GLY A 29 -1.72 -9.21 -7.81
C GLY A 29 -0.79 -8.30 -8.61
N GLY A 30 0.47 -8.27 -8.21
CA GLY A 30 1.55 -7.61 -8.93
C GLY A 30 2.89 -8.11 -8.43
N GLY A 31 3.97 -7.44 -8.83
CA GLY A 31 5.30 -7.72 -8.27
C GLY A 31 5.38 -7.35 -6.78
N GLY A 32 6.18 -8.11 -6.03
CA GLY A 32 6.41 -7.91 -4.61
C GLY A 32 7.34 -9.01 -4.12
N TYR A 33 8.59 -8.67 -3.80
CA TYR A 33 9.64 -9.67 -3.58
C TYR A 33 10.16 -9.70 -2.14
N ASP A 34 9.75 -8.72 -1.34
CA ASP A 34 9.89 -8.78 0.11
C ASP A 34 8.70 -9.54 0.69
N ALA A 35 8.77 -10.86 0.49
CA ALA A 35 7.73 -11.84 0.75
C ALA A 35 7.34 -11.92 2.23
N TYR A 36 8.22 -11.51 3.15
CA TYR A 36 7.95 -11.57 4.58
C TYR A 36 7.73 -10.20 5.21
N ARG A 37 8.56 -9.18 4.93
CA ARG A 37 8.42 -7.89 5.63
C ARG A 37 7.36 -7.00 5.00
N VAL A 38 7.01 -7.15 3.73
CA VAL A 38 6.12 -6.20 3.04
C VAL A 38 4.86 -6.85 2.48
N VAL A 39 5.01 -7.89 1.64
CA VAL A 39 3.89 -8.47 0.87
C VAL A 39 2.69 -8.85 1.75
N PRO A 40 2.87 -9.54 2.90
CA PRO A 40 1.74 -9.94 3.75
C PRO A 40 1.02 -8.73 4.34
N ARG A 41 1.78 -7.71 4.78
CA ARG A 41 1.20 -6.48 5.33
C ARG A 41 0.44 -5.69 4.27
N ALA A 42 1.03 -5.50 3.09
CA ALA A 42 0.41 -4.76 1.99
C ALA A 42 -0.92 -5.40 1.54
N TRP A 43 -0.95 -6.72 1.35
CA TRP A 43 -2.18 -7.41 0.96
C TRP A 43 -3.24 -7.43 2.04
N SER A 44 -2.82 -7.48 3.30
CA SER A 44 -3.76 -7.40 4.41
C SER A 44 -4.37 -6.00 4.55
N LEU A 45 -3.63 -4.93 4.22
CA LEU A 45 -4.16 -3.55 4.19
C LEU A 45 -5.27 -3.39 3.14
N VAL A 46 -5.10 -3.97 1.95
CA VAL A 46 -6.16 -4.02 0.92
C VAL A 46 -7.42 -4.67 1.49
N TRP A 47 -7.27 -5.84 2.12
CA TRP A 47 -8.40 -6.55 2.70
C TRP A 47 -9.07 -5.76 3.84
N LEU A 48 -8.28 -5.15 4.72
CA LEU A 48 -8.78 -4.31 5.82
C LEU A 48 -9.57 -3.11 5.30
N ALA A 49 -9.09 -2.45 4.24
CA ALA A 49 -9.81 -1.34 3.60
C ALA A 49 -11.15 -1.81 3.04
N GLN A 50 -11.18 -2.92 2.29
CA GLN A 50 -12.43 -3.51 1.77
C GLN A 50 -13.42 -3.89 2.88
N ALA A 51 -12.90 -4.41 4.00
CA ALA A 51 -13.70 -4.78 5.16
C ALA A 51 -14.15 -3.57 6.00
N GLY A 52 -13.66 -2.36 5.72
CA GLY A 52 -13.93 -1.18 6.55
C GLY A 52 -13.29 -1.26 7.95
N LEU A 53 -12.19 -2.02 8.08
CA LEU A 53 -11.47 -2.25 9.32
C LEU A 53 -10.17 -1.47 9.36
N ARG A 54 -9.75 -1.07 10.56
CA ARG A 54 -8.47 -0.38 10.76
C ARG A 54 -7.34 -1.40 10.99
N PRO A 55 -6.12 -1.15 10.47
CA PRO A 55 -4.98 -1.98 10.82
C PRO A 55 -4.70 -1.88 12.33
N PRO A 56 -4.35 -3.01 12.98
CA PRO A 56 -3.86 -2.97 14.35
C PRO A 56 -2.50 -2.25 14.41
N GLU A 57 -2.08 -1.86 15.61
CA GLU A 57 -0.77 -1.21 15.78
C GLU A 57 0.39 -2.19 15.53
N SER A 58 0.31 -3.37 16.15
CA SER A 58 1.33 -4.42 16.09
C SER A 58 0.93 -5.55 15.15
N LEU A 59 1.95 -6.27 14.67
CA LEU A 59 1.74 -7.56 14.03
C LEU A 59 1.45 -8.66 15.07
N PRO A 60 0.67 -9.69 14.71
CA PRO A 60 0.44 -10.84 15.57
C PRO A 60 1.76 -11.55 15.91
N THR A 61 2.02 -11.80 17.20
CA THR A 61 3.26 -12.43 17.66
C THR A 61 3.41 -13.85 17.14
N ASP A 62 2.31 -14.61 17.09
CA ASP A 62 2.27 -15.96 16.53
C ASP A 62 2.68 -16.00 15.06
N TRP A 63 2.30 -14.98 14.28
CA TRP A 63 2.75 -14.83 12.90
C TRP A 63 4.25 -14.53 12.83
N ILE A 64 4.75 -13.61 13.66
CA ILE A 64 6.19 -13.27 13.71
C ILE A 64 7.00 -14.53 14.06
N ASP A 65 6.62 -15.23 15.12
CA ASP A 65 7.31 -16.43 15.60
C ASP A 65 7.31 -17.53 14.53
N ARG A 66 6.18 -17.71 13.84
CA ARG A 66 6.04 -18.73 12.79
C ARG A 66 6.97 -18.51 11.60
N TRP A 67 7.21 -17.26 11.20
CA TRP A 67 7.89 -16.95 9.94
C TRP A 67 9.32 -16.41 10.10
N THR A 68 9.79 -16.19 11.34
CA THR A 68 11.12 -15.62 11.60
C THR A 68 12.24 -16.45 10.97
N ASP A 69 12.28 -17.76 11.22
CA ASP A 69 13.36 -18.63 10.72
C ASP A 69 13.38 -18.70 9.19
N GLU A 70 12.21 -18.76 8.56
CA GLU A 70 12.10 -18.82 7.10
C GLU A 70 12.48 -17.49 6.46
N ALA A 71 12.04 -16.37 7.04
CA ALA A 71 12.42 -15.04 6.60
C ALA A 71 13.94 -14.84 6.68
N ASP A 72 14.59 -15.34 7.73
CA ASP A 72 16.05 -15.28 7.88
C ASP A 72 16.76 -16.13 6.81
N ALA A 73 16.27 -17.34 6.54
CA ALA A 73 16.79 -18.21 5.49
C ALA A 73 16.75 -17.55 4.09
N TYR A 74 15.82 -16.62 3.86
CA TYR A 74 15.71 -15.83 2.63
C TYR A 74 16.30 -14.41 2.73
N GLY A 75 17.01 -14.09 3.82
CA GLY A 75 17.66 -12.78 4.01
C GLY A 75 16.68 -11.62 4.19
N GLN A 76 15.48 -11.89 4.68
CA GLN A 76 14.39 -10.92 4.93
C GLN A 76 14.09 -10.73 6.41
N ALA A 77 15.00 -11.13 7.30
CA ALA A 77 14.96 -10.80 8.71
C ALA A 77 15.58 -9.40 8.98
N PRO A 78 15.21 -8.73 10.09
CA PRO A 78 14.14 -9.10 11.02
C PRO A 78 12.75 -8.79 10.47
N LEU A 79 11.75 -9.52 10.95
CA LEU A 79 10.35 -9.20 10.68
C LEU A 79 9.92 -7.92 11.42
N PRO A 80 9.08 -7.07 10.78
CA PRO A 80 8.56 -5.87 11.43
C PRO A 80 7.65 -6.23 12.61
N GLN A 81 7.67 -5.39 13.64
CA GLN A 81 6.80 -5.53 14.82
C GLN A 81 5.49 -4.75 14.67
N ARG A 82 5.51 -3.69 13.84
CA ARG A 82 4.36 -2.82 13.60
C ARG A 82 3.73 -3.13 12.26
N TYR A 83 2.42 -2.93 12.20
CA TYR A 83 1.66 -3.14 10.97
C TYR A 83 1.98 -2.06 9.93
N LEU A 84 2.04 -0.81 10.36
CA LEU A 84 2.43 0.32 9.53
C LEU A 84 3.87 0.74 9.85
N ASP A 85 4.63 1.03 8.80
CA ASP A 85 5.97 1.56 8.92
C ASP A 85 5.93 2.96 9.55
N PRO A 86 6.95 3.33 10.34
CA PRO A 86 7.02 4.67 10.91
C PRO A 86 7.16 5.76 9.83
N GLY A 87 6.68 6.96 10.13
CA GLY A 87 6.55 8.04 9.14
C GLY A 87 7.87 8.60 8.62
N ASP A 88 9.00 8.30 9.27
CA ASP A 88 10.33 8.81 9.00
C ASP A 88 11.25 7.81 8.27
N ILE A 89 10.75 6.62 7.90
CA ILE A 89 11.59 5.59 7.25
C ILE A 89 12.03 5.93 5.83
N VAL A 90 11.32 6.86 5.17
CA VAL A 90 11.63 7.33 3.83
C VAL A 90 11.77 8.85 3.91
N ALA A 91 12.86 9.38 3.39
CA ALA A 91 13.05 10.82 3.28
C ALA A 91 11.90 11.43 2.47
N GLY A 92 11.35 12.53 2.96
CA GLY A 92 10.28 13.25 2.26
C GLY A 92 10.75 13.71 0.88
N ASP A 93 9.85 13.64 -0.10
CA ASP A 93 10.09 14.23 -1.41
C ASP A 93 10.19 15.76 -1.30
N PRO A 94 10.98 16.43 -2.17
CA PRO A 94 11.00 17.88 -2.24
C PRO A 94 9.61 18.41 -2.64
N PRO A 95 9.17 19.61 -2.17
CA PRO A 95 7.86 20.16 -2.47
C PRO A 95 7.52 20.21 -3.98
N SER A 96 8.52 20.44 -4.84
CA SER A 96 8.35 20.48 -6.30
C SER A 96 7.82 19.18 -6.89
N ARG A 97 8.07 18.04 -6.23
CA ARG A 97 7.63 16.72 -6.67
C ARG A 97 6.10 16.62 -6.78
N PHE A 98 5.37 17.31 -5.90
CA PHE A 98 3.92 17.35 -5.96
C PHE A 98 3.41 18.09 -7.21
N ASP A 99 4.02 19.22 -7.56
CA ASP A 99 3.69 19.96 -8.78
C ASP A 99 4.05 19.19 -10.05
N ASP A 100 5.19 18.50 -10.06
CA ASP A 100 5.60 17.64 -11.16
C ASP A 100 4.64 16.47 -11.37
N ASN A 101 4.23 15.81 -10.28
CA ASN A 101 3.26 14.72 -10.30
C ASN A 101 1.90 15.21 -10.82
N ARG A 102 1.43 16.37 -10.36
CA ARG A 102 0.17 16.97 -10.83
C ARG A 102 0.20 17.27 -12.34
N ARG A 103 1.26 17.93 -12.82
CA ARG A 103 1.42 18.22 -14.26
C ARG A 103 1.46 16.94 -15.10
N THR A 104 2.11 15.90 -14.59
CA THR A 104 2.16 14.59 -15.25
C THR A 104 0.77 13.95 -15.33
N ALA A 105 0.00 13.98 -14.23
CA ALA A 105 -1.36 13.46 -14.18
C ALA A 105 -2.31 14.21 -15.12
N GLU A 106 -2.24 15.56 -15.15
CA GLU A 106 -3.03 16.40 -16.06
C GLU A 106 -2.74 16.05 -17.52
N ARG A 107 -1.46 15.91 -17.89
CA ARG A 107 -1.06 15.52 -19.25
C ARG A 107 -1.58 14.13 -19.64
N ALA A 108 -1.51 13.17 -18.72
CA ALA A 108 -2.01 11.82 -18.96
C ALA A 108 -3.53 11.81 -19.16
N LEU A 109 -4.27 12.61 -18.38
CA LEU A 109 -5.72 12.76 -18.52
C LEU A 109 -6.09 13.37 -19.88
N THR A 110 -5.46 14.48 -20.27
CA THR A 110 -5.72 15.11 -21.57
C THR A 110 -5.47 14.13 -22.72
N ALA A 111 -4.34 13.43 -22.71
CA ALA A 111 -4.01 12.46 -23.75
C ALA A 111 -4.97 11.26 -23.79
N ALA A 112 -5.54 10.84 -22.65
CA ALA A 112 -6.54 9.78 -22.61
C ALA A 112 -7.88 10.25 -23.20
N LEU A 113 -8.29 11.49 -22.93
CA LEU A 113 -9.52 12.08 -23.45
C LEU A 113 -9.45 12.28 -24.98
N GLU A 114 -8.32 12.75 -25.50
CA GLU A 114 -8.09 12.91 -26.94
C GLU A 114 -8.14 11.57 -27.71
N ARG A 115 -7.85 10.44 -27.04
CA ARG A 115 -7.94 9.10 -27.64
C ARG A 115 -9.35 8.51 -27.63
N LEU A 116 -10.26 9.09 -26.86
CA LEU A 116 -11.65 8.64 -26.72
C LEU A 116 -12.63 9.50 -27.52
N SER A 117 -12.18 10.61 -28.10
CA SER A 117 -12.91 11.49 -29.04
C SER A 117 -12.63 11.12 -30.49
#